data_AF-A0A7R6PV14-F1
#
_entry.id   AF-A0A7R6PV14-F1
#
_cell.length_a   1.000
_cell.length_b   1.000
_cell.length_c   1.000
_cell.angle_alpha   90.00
_cell.angle_beta   90.00
_cell.angle_gamma   90.00
#
_symmetry.space_group_name_H-M   'P 1'
#
loop_
_entity.id
_entity.type
_entity.pdbx_description
1 polymer ?
#
loop_
_entity_poly.entity_id
_entity_poly.type
_entity_poly.pdbx_seq_one_letter_code
_entity_poly.pdbx_strand_id
1 'polypeptide(L)'
;MAFKKRFWITLSSLIILPAIVIIMGIYQFNYSNADIYIELADGEIVQYDKLMREAETKGYSKVMLSLFSIRTLEDFTIFLPEQNSTPISVALREIKKQEMQRWATGQYSIGEEYGSISLNFDTIRTINAETKDKQIIFAAPFSVSNQGSGVFFYLGLFLQDTQKNTIKHIDSTFIGDRIKIISIEPNNQGRFIAINYTERATDSETKQATALPLTVEFSLNTEPVSFSPKPK
;
A
#
# COMPACT_ATOMS: atom_id res chain seq x y z
N MET A 1 49.69 -45.92 -13.72
CA MET A 1 48.21 -45.98 -13.80
C MET A 1 47.48 -45.09 -12.79
N ALA A 2 47.96 -44.90 -11.55
CA ALA A 2 47.25 -44.14 -10.51
C ALA A 2 47.03 -42.65 -10.83
N PHE A 3 47.95 -41.99 -11.54
CA PHE A 3 47.87 -40.56 -11.84
C PHE A 3 46.75 -40.20 -12.82
N LYS A 4 46.54 -41.03 -13.86
CA LYS A 4 45.46 -40.86 -14.84
C LYS A 4 44.09 -40.97 -14.16
N LYS A 5 43.92 -41.94 -13.24
CA LYS A 5 42.70 -42.12 -12.47
C LYS A 5 42.40 -40.92 -11.56
N ARG A 6 43.40 -40.36 -10.88
CA ARG A 6 43.25 -39.15 -10.05
C ARG A 6 42.90 -37.90 -10.86
N PHE A 7 43.51 -37.73 -12.03
CA PHE A 7 43.22 -36.60 -12.93
C PHE A 7 41.78 -36.60 -13.44
N TRP A 8 41.27 -37.76 -13.86
CA TRP A 8 39.87 -37.88 -14.29
C TRP A 8 38.88 -37.66 -13.14
N ILE A 9 39.20 -38.13 -11.92
CA ILE A 9 38.36 -37.87 -10.73
C ILE A 9 38.29 -36.38 -10.42
N THR A 10 39.41 -35.66 -10.45
CA THR A 10 39.43 -34.21 -10.21
C THR A 10 38.68 -33.42 -11.29
N LEU A 11 38.81 -33.83 -12.56
CA LEU A 11 38.12 -33.19 -13.67
C LEU A 11 36.61 -33.41 -13.61
N SER A 12 36.17 -34.63 -13.29
CA SER A 12 34.75 -34.94 -13.07
C SER A 12 34.18 -34.17 -11.89
N SER A 13 34.91 -34.07 -10.77
CA SER A 13 34.48 -33.28 -9.61
C SER A 13 34.29 -31.80 -9.95
N LEU A 14 35.15 -31.23 -10.80
CA LEU A 14 35.08 -29.82 -11.19
C LEU A 14 33.83 -29.50 -12.02
N ILE A 15 33.26 -30.48 -12.74
CA ILE A 15 32.09 -30.31 -13.60
C ILE A 15 30.80 -30.70 -12.88
N ILE A 16 30.82 -31.77 -12.09
CA ILE A 16 29.64 -32.30 -11.41
C ILE A 16 29.15 -31.36 -10.31
N LEU A 17 30.07 -30.80 -9.53
CA LEU A 17 29.71 -29.90 -8.43
C LEU A 17 28.96 -28.63 -8.89
N PRO A 18 29.44 -27.87 -9.90
CA PRO A 18 28.69 -26.72 -10.41
C PRO A 18 27.40 -27.13 -11.12
N ALA A 19 27.35 -28.28 -11.81
CA ALA A 19 26.10 -28.76 -12.41
C ALA A 19 25.02 -29.03 -11.35
N ILE A 20 25.38 -29.63 -10.21
CA ILE A 20 24.45 -29.84 -9.09
C ILE A 20 23.97 -28.50 -8.53
N VAL A 21 24.86 -27.52 -8.34
CA VAL A 21 24.49 -26.19 -7.85
C VAL A 21 23.55 -25.47 -8.82
N ILE A 22 23.78 -25.57 -10.12
CA ILE A 22 22.89 -24.99 -11.15
C ILE A 22 21.52 -25.66 -11.11
N ILE A 23 21.46 -26.99 -11.06
CA ILE A 23 20.20 -27.74 -10.98
C ILE A 23 19.44 -27.38 -9.70
N MET A 24 20.14 -27.30 -8.56
CA MET A 24 19.56 -26.94 -7.27
C MET A 24 19.07 -25.49 -7.24
N GLY A 25 19.82 -24.57 -7.87
CA GLY A 25 19.40 -23.18 -8.07
C GLY A 25 18.14 -23.08 -8.92
N ILE A 26 18.10 -23.76 -10.08
CA ILE A 26 16.89 -23.81 -10.93
C ILE A 26 15.70 -24.38 -10.15
N TYR A 27 15.91 -25.45 -9.38
CA TYR A 27 14.85 -26.09 -8.60
C TYR A 27 14.31 -25.17 -7.49
N GLN A 28 15.20 -24.51 -6.74
CA GLN A 28 14.83 -23.61 -5.64
C GLN A 28 14.11 -22.34 -6.14
N PHE A 29 14.51 -21.79 -7.30
CA PHE A 29 13.85 -20.64 -7.91
C PHE A 29 12.52 -20.98 -8.59
N ASN A 30 12.32 -22.22 -9.04
CA ASN A 30 11.06 -22.64 -9.66
C ASN A 30 9.95 -22.89 -8.62
N TYR A 31 10.30 -23.37 -7.42
CA TYR A 31 9.32 -23.68 -6.36
C TYR A 31 8.79 -22.43 -5.62
N SER A 32 9.52 -21.32 -5.61
CA SER A 32 9.18 -20.18 -4.75
C SER A 32 7.95 -19.38 -5.20
N ASN A 33 7.51 -19.51 -6.45
CA ASN A 33 6.38 -18.73 -6.98
C ASN A 33 5.13 -19.57 -7.33
N ALA A 34 5.28 -20.86 -7.60
CA ALA A 34 4.21 -21.70 -8.15
C ALA A 34 3.10 -22.08 -7.14
N ASP A 35 3.38 -22.03 -5.84
CA ASP A 35 2.46 -22.53 -4.79
C ASP A 35 1.89 -21.42 -3.89
N ILE A 36 1.98 -20.15 -4.28
CA ILE A 36 1.36 -19.06 -3.49
C ILE A 36 -0.12 -18.97 -3.84
N TYR A 37 -0.96 -19.45 -2.91
CA TYR A 37 -2.41 -19.30 -2.97
C TYR A 37 -2.86 -18.10 -2.14
N ILE A 38 -3.86 -17.38 -2.65
CA ILE A 38 -4.50 -16.26 -1.96
C ILE A 38 -5.99 -16.53 -1.89
N GLU A 39 -6.58 -16.27 -0.73
CA GLU A 39 -8.03 -16.21 -0.53
C GLU A 39 -8.53 -14.81 -0.90
N LEU A 40 -9.46 -14.76 -1.84
CA LEU A 40 -10.12 -13.55 -2.28
C LEU A 40 -11.17 -13.09 -1.26
N ALA A 41 -11.59 -11.83 -1.35
CA ALA A 41 -12.61 -11.26 -0.46
C ALA A 41 -13.97 -11.97 -0.57
N ASP A 42 -14.21 -12.68 -1.68
CA ASP A 42 -15.39 -13.54 -1.90
C ASP A 42 -15.21 -14.98 -1.41
N GLY A 43 -14.04 -15.33 -0.84
CA GLY A 43 -13.71 -16.65 -0.31
C GLY A 43 -13.12 -17.63 -1.34
N GLU A 44 -12.92 -17.21 -2.61
CA GLU A 44 -12.27 -18.07 -3.60
C GLU A 44 -10.76 -18.17 -3.33
N ILE A 45 -10.21 -19.39 -3.33
CA ILE A 45 -8.76 -19.63 -3.20
C ILE A 45 -8.16 -19.78 -4.60
N VAL A 46 -7.26 -18.89 -4.97
CA VAL A 46 -6.65 -18.84 -6.31
C VAL A 46 -5.13 -18.72 -6.22
N GLN A 47 -4.42 -19.33 -7.16
CA GLN A 47 -2.98 -19.13 -7.32
C GLN A 47 -2.66 -17.69 -7.73
N TYR A 48 -1.72 -17.05 -7.06
CA TYR A 48 -1.36 -15.64 -7.27
C TYR A 48 -0.95 -15.33 -8.70
N ASP A 49 -0.10 -16.16 -9.32
CA ASP A 49 0.36 -15.93 -10.70
C ASP A 49 -0.78 -16.01 -11.71
N LYS A 50 -1.71 -16.94 -11.50
CA LYS A 50 -2.92 -17.07 -12.33
C LYS A 50 -3.81 -15.85 -12.15
N LEU A 51 -4.01 -15.42 -10.91
CA LEU A 51 -4.82 -14.27 -10.54
C LEU A 51 -4.27 -12.97 -11.16
N MET A 52 -2.94 -12.76 -11.13
CA MET A 52 -2.31 -11.58 -11.71
C MET A 52 -2.38 -11.54 -13.23
N ARG A 53 -2.18 -12.68 -13.91
CA ARG A 53 -2.43 -12.79 -15.36
C ARG A 53 -3.90 -12.54 -15.72
N GLU A 54 -4.81 -13.06 -14.91
CA GLU A 54 -6.24 -12.78 -15.06
C GLU A 54 -6.55 -11.28 -14.90
N ALA A 55 -5.95 -10.62 -13.92
CA ALA A 55 -6.12 -9.18 -13.73
C ALA A 55 -5.64 -8.37 -14.95
N GLU A 56 -4.53 -8.76 -15.56
CA GLU A 56 -4.03 -8.11 -16.78
C GLU A 56 -4.93 -8.35 -17.99
N THR A 57 -5.40 -9.59 -18.17
CA THR A 57 -6.21 -9.96 -19.33
C THR A 57 -7.65 -9.43 -19.25
N LYS A 58 -8.23 -9.42 -18.04
CA LYS A 58 -9.60 -8.95 -17.80
C LYS A 58 -9.68 -7.47 -17.40
N GLY A 59 -8.54 -6.83 -17.14
CA GLY A 59 -8.47 -5.41 -16.75
C GLY A 59 -8.88 -5.15 -15.30
N TYR A 60 -8.76 -6.13 -14.40
CA TYR A 60 -9.03 -5.91 -12.98
C TYR A 60 -8.02 -4.95 -12.37
N SER A 61 -8.48 -4.13 -11.42
CA SER A 61 -7.62 -3.20 -10.70
C SER A 61 -6.59 -3.97 -9.87
N LYS A 62 -5.31 -3.83 -10.26
CA LYS A 62 -4.18 -4.49 -9.59
C LYS A 62 -4.07 -4.06 -8.12
N VAL A 63 -4.40 -2.80 -7.82
CA VAL A 63 -4.42 -2.26 -6.46
C VAL A 63 -5.55 -2.89 -5.65
N MET A 64 -6.80 -2.85 -6.11
CA MET A 64 -7.90 -3.47 -5.37
C MET A 64 -7.63 -4.95 -5.06
N LEU A 65 -7.10 -5.66 -6.03
CA LEU A 65 -6.73 -7.06 -5.89
C LEU A 65 -5.60 -7.30 -4.89
N SER A 66 -4.53 -6.49 -4.94
CA SER A 66 -3.35 -6.73 -4.11
C SER A 66 -3.47 -6.22 -2.68
N LEU A 67 -4.29 -5.18 -2.44
CA LEU A 67 -4.47 -4.58 -1.10
C LEU A 67 -5.61 -5.23 -0.34
N PHE A 68 -6.70 -5.55 -1.03
CA PHE A 68 -7.95 -5.94 -0.40
C PHE A 68 -8.41 -7.34 -0.83
N SER A 69 -7.65 -8.02 -1.68
CA SER A 69 -8.05 -9.31 -2.29
C SER A 69 -9.38 -9.21 -3.04
N ILE A 70 -9.70 -8.02 -3.58
CA ILE A 70 -10.95 -7.76 -4.30
C ILE A 70 -10.73 -7.83 -5.80
N ARG A 71 -11.46 -8.72 -6.48
CA ARG A 71 -11.52 -8.79 -7.95
C ARG A 71 -12.58 -7.81 -8.48
N THR A 72 -12.15 -6.65 -8.98
CA THR A 72 -13.04 -5.62 -9.51
C THR A 72 -12.40 -4.84 -10.66
N LEU A 73 -13.22 -4.25 -11.53
CA LEU A 73 -12.79 -3.30 -12.57
C LEU A 73 -12.72 -1.86 -12.04
N GLU A 74 -13.27 -1.59 -10.85
CA GLU A 74 -13.19 -0.28 -10.22
C GLU A 74 -11.80 -0.07 -9.61
N ASP A 75 -11.18 1.08 -9.87
CA ASP A 75 -9.90 1.43 -9.26
C ASP A 75 -10.10 1.94 -7.83
N PHE A 76 -9.08 1.74 -6.98
CA PHE A 76 -9.03 2.43 -5.71
C PHE A 76 -8.71 3.91 -5.97
N THR A 77 -9.67 4.80 -5.74
CA THR A 77 -9.50 6.23 -5.97
C THR A 77 -9.35 7.04 -4.68
N ILE A 78 -8.51 8.08 -4.74
CA ILE A 78 -8.34 9.08 -3.69
C ILE A 78 -8.69 10.45 -4.27
N PHE A 79 -9.42 11.26 -3.50
CA PHE A 79 -9.72 12.64 -3.86
C PHE A 79 -8.56 13.55 -3.42
N LEU A 80 -8.17 14.49 -4.29
CA LEU A 80 -7.20 15.52 -3.94
C LEU A 80 -7.81 16.49 -2.90
N PRO A 81 -7.20 16.67 -1.71
CA PRO A 81 -7.79 17.43 -0.61
C PRO A 81 -7.87 18.95 -0.84
N GLU A 82 -6.87 19.53 -1.50
CA GLU A 82 -6.70 21.00 -1.63
C GLU A 82 -7.39 21.58 -2.88
N GLN A 83 -8.63 21.16 -3.16
CA GLN A 83 -9.37 21.68 -4.32
C GLN A 83 -10.48 22.62 -3.88
N ASN A 84 -10.39 23.90 -4.26
CA ASN A 84 -11.43 24.91 -4.03
C ASN A 84 -12.69 24.71 -4.91
N SER A 85 -12.76 23.62 -5.68
CA SER A 85 -13.75 23.38 -6.73
C SER A 85 -14.05 21.88 -6.84
N THR A 86 -14.59 21.42 -7.98
CA THR A 86 -14.95 20.01 -8.22
C THR A 86 -13.85 19.04 -7.75
N PRO A 87 -14.17 18.07 -6.87
CA PRO A 87 -13.19 17.11 -6.37
C PRO A 87 -12.53 16.36 -7.52
N ILE A 88 -11.20 16.32 -7.51
CA ILE A 88 -10.42 15.58 -8.50
C ILE A 88 -10.08 14.22 -7.92
N SER A 89 -10.56 13.18 -8.59
CA SER A 89 -10.34 11.79 -8.21
C SER A 89 -9.14 11.20 -8.95
N VAL A 90 -8.20 10.64 -8.21
CA VAL A 90 -6.99 10.01 -8.75
C VAL A 90 -7.04 8.52 -8.48
N ALA A 91 -6.97 7.72 -9.55
CA ALA A 91 -6.91 6.27 -9.45
C ALA A 91 -5.50 5.79 -9.08
N LEU A 92 -5.39 4.99 -8.04
CA LEU A 92 -4.16 4.29 -7.69
C LEU A 92 -4.06 3.01 -8.53
N ARG A 93 -3.04 2.93 -9.37
CA ARG A 93 -2.91 1.85 -10.39
C ARG A 93 -1.61 1.08 -10.32
N GLU A 94 -0.56 1.71 -9.81
CA GLU A 94 0.75 1.10 -9.69
C GLU A 94 1.00 0.64 -8.27
N ILE A 95 1.71 -0.47 -8.12
CA ILE A 95 2.23 -0.93 -6.83
C ILE A 95 3.74 -0.86 -6.90
N LYS A 96 4.34 0.00 -6.09
CA LYS A 96 5.78 0.16 -5.95
C LYS A 96 6.24 -0.51 -4.67
N LYS A 97 7.27 -1.34 -4.77
CA LYS A 97 7.99 -1.88 -3.62
C LYS A 97 9.24 -1.04 -3.44
N GLN A 98 9.35 -0.34 -2.32
CA GLN A 98 10.55 0.40 -1.97
C GLN A 98 10.99 -0.04 -0.58
N GLU A 99 12.24 -0.52 -0.50
CA GLU A 99 12.77 -1.20 0.68
C GLU A 99 11.88 -2.39 1.09
N MET A 100 11.19 -2.28 2.22
CA MET A 100 10.23 -3.27 2.72
C MET A 100 8.78 -2.77 2.68
N GLN A 101 8.54 -1.57 2.15
CA GLN A 101 7.22 -0.94 2.11
C GLN A 101 6.57 -1.10 0.74
N ARG A 102 5.24 -1.23 0.75
CA ARG A 102 4.42 -1.33 -0.46
C ARG A 102 3.57 -0.07 -0.59
N TRP A 103 3.69 0.56 -1.76
CA TRP A 103 3.03 1.81 -2.07
C TRP A 103 2.08 1.63 -3.25
N ALA A 104 0.83 2.06 -3.12
CA ALA A 104 -0.08 2.21 -4.27
C ALA A 104 0.02 3.65 -4.73
N THR A 105 0.29 3.83 -6.01
CA THR A 105 0.53 5.15 -6.57
C THR A 105 -0.38 5.43 -7.75
N GLY A 106 -0.84 6.69 -7.82
CA GLY A 106 -1.60 7.25 -8.92
C GLY A 106 -0.99 8.58 -9.34
N GLN A 107 -1.09 8.91 -10.63
CA GLN A 107 -0.59 10.18 -11.18
C GLN A 107 -1.76 11.08 -11.52
N TYR A 108 -1.57 12.39 -11.39
CA TYR A 108 -2.57 13.38 -11.78
C TYR A 108 -1.92 14.53 -12.56
N SER A 109 -2.75 15.23 -13.32
CA SER A 109 -2.39 16.46 -14.02
C SER A 109 -3.57 17.43 -13.95
N ILE A 110 -3.31 18.65 -13.48
CA ILE A 110 -4.29 19.72 -13.33
C ILE A 110 -3.70 20.97 -14.00
N GLY A 111 -4.19 21.28 -15.21
CA GLY A 111 -3.60 22.35 -16.01
C GLY A 111 -2.12 22.05 -16.30
N GLU A 112 -1.23 22.89 -15.79
CA GLU A 112 0.23 22.73 -15.94
C GLU A 112 0.88 21.98 -14.76
N GLU A 113 0.14 21.73 -13.68
CA GLU A 113 0.65 21.01 -12.51
C GLU A 113 0.53 19.50 -12.71
N TYR A 114 1.62 18.79 -12.44
CA TYR A 114 1.65 17.33 -12.43
C TYR A 114 2.06 16.85 -11.06
N GLY A 115 1.53 15.71 -10.65
CA GLY A 115 1.81 15.18 -9.34
C GLY A 115 1.42 13.73 -9.19
N SER A 116 1.65 13.22 -7.99
CA SER A 116 1.38 11.84 -7.64
C SER A 116 0.74 11.74 -6.27
N ILE A 117 -0.14 10.75 -6.12
CA ILE A 117 -0.63 10.30 -4.83
C ILE A 117 0.04 8.96 -4.54
N SER A 118 0.52 8.79 -3.30
CA SER A 118 1.11 7.54 -2.83
C SER A 118 0.51 7.15 -1.47
N LEU A 119 0.04 5.91 -1.36
CA LEU A 119 -0.51 5.35 -0.12
C LEU A 119 0.30 4.12 0.30
N ASN A 120 0.74 4.06 1.55
CA ASN A 120 1.48 2.91 2.09
C ASN A 120 0.50 1.84 2.63
N PHE A 121 0.65 0.60 2.18
CA PHE A 121 -0.26 -0.50 2.56
C PHE A 121 -0.11 -0.87 4.01
N ASP A 122 1.12 -0.83 4.50
CA ASP A 122 1.46 -1.34 5.83
C ASP A 122 0.94 -0.41 6.95
N THR A 123 0.45 0.77 6.57
CA THR A 123 -0.15 1.78 7.44
C THR A 123 -1.68 1.84 7.41
N ILE A 124 -2.34 0.98 6.62
CA ILE A 124 -3.81 0.89 6.64
C ILE A 124 -4.27 0.37 8.00
N ARG A 125 -5.30 1.00 8.59
CA ARG A 125 -5.90 0.59 9.87
C ARG A 125 -7.41 0.61 9.78
N THR A 126 -8.04 -0.53 10.10
CA THR A 126 -9.49 -0.61 10.26
C THR A 126 -9.92 0.19 11.49
N ILE A 127 -10.99 0.96 11.35
CA ILE A 127 -11.64 1.63 12.46
C ILE A 127 -12.67 0.67 13.03
N ASN A 128 -12.45 0.20 14.25
CA ASN A 128 -13.36 -0.71 14.97
C ASN A 128 -14.59 0.03 15.51
N ALA A 129 -15.23 0.84 14.66
CA ALA A 129 -16.53 1.43 14.94
C ALA A 129 -17.62 0.41 14.61
N GLU A 130 -18.71 0.40 15.37
CA GLU A 130 -19.92 -0.32 14.96
C GLU A 130 -20.46 0.32 13.68
N THR A 131 -20.23 -0.34 12.55
CA THR A 131 -20.76 0.06 11.25
C THR A 131 -22.07 -0.68 10.98
N LYS A 132 -22.99 -0.02 10.28
CA LYS A 132 -24.18 -0.70 9.75
C LYS A 132 -23.77 -1.61 8.58
N ASP A 133 -24.44 -2.76 8.47
CA ASP A 133 -24.54 -3.59 7.24
C ASP A 133 -23.28 -3.75 6.38
N LYS A 134 -22.41 -4.71 6.73
CA LYS A 134 -21.33 -5.22 5.86
C LYS A 134 -20.39 -4.15 5.27
N GLN A 135 -20.28 -3.00 5.94
CA GLN A 135 -19.35 -1.94 5.61
C GLN A 135 -18.15 -1.97 6.56
N ILE A 136 -16.96 -1.79 6.01
CA ILE A 136 -15.73 -1.66 6.79
C ILE A 136 -15.22 -0.23 6.61
N ILE A 137 -15.03 0.49 7.72
CA ILE A 137 -14.36 1.78 7.70
C ILE A 137 -12.90 1.56 8.03
N PHE A 138 -12.01 2.18 7.27
CA PHE A 138 -10.59 2.18 7.56
C PHE A 138 -9.97 3.54 7.26
N ALA A 139 -8.83 3.80 7.90
CA ALA A 139 -8.03 4.97 7.63
C ALA A 139 -6.67 4.56 7.09
N ALA A 140 -6.10 5.40 6.23
CA ALA A 140 -4.78 5.18 5.69
C ALA A 140 -4.12 6.53 5.39
N PRO A 141 -2.87 6.74 5.82
CA PRO A 141 -2.14 7.92 5.40
C PRO A 141 -1.76 7.81 3.92
N PHE A 142 -1.81 8.95 3.24
CA PHE A 142 -1.34 9.09 1.86
C PHE A 142 -0.59 10.40 1.71
N SER A 143 0.32 10.45 0.75
CA SER A 143 1.05 11.66 0.38
C SER A 143 0.61 12.16 -0.98
N VAL A 144 0.53 13.47 -1.12
CA VAL A 144 0.36 14.18 -2.39
C VAL A 144 1.65 14.92 -2.69
N SER A 145 2.26 14.64 -3.83
CA SER A 145 3.42 15.37 -4.34
C SER A 145 3.04 16.10 -5.61
N ASN A 146 3.56 17.30 -5.84
CA ASN A 146 3.49 17.98 -7.12
C ASN A 146 4.87 18.14 -7.75
N GLN A 147 4.97 18.85 -8.88
CA GLN A 147 6.26 19.19 -9.50
C GLN A 147 7.11 20.13 -8.62
N GLY A 148 6.51 20.78 -7.63
CA GLY A 148 7.23 21.45 -6.56
C GLY A 148 7.93 20.46 -5.64
N SER A 149 8.89 20.92 -4.84
CA SER A 149 9.61 20.04 -3.91
C SER A 149 8.76 19.56 -2.71
N GLY A 150 7.48 19.92 -2.63
CA GLY A 150 6.59 19.62 -1.51
C GLY A 150 6.06 18.19 -1.54
N VAL A 151 5.95 17.57 -0.37
CA VAL A 151 5.26 16.28 -0.19
C VAL A 151 4.35 16.41 1.01
N PHE A 152 3.07 16.60 0.74
CA PHE A 152 2.04 16.84 1.74
C PHE A 152 1.41 15.53 2.17
N PHE A 153 1.38 15.26 3.47
CA PHE A 153 0.80 14.04 4.02
C PHE A 153 -0.59 14.32 4.58
N TYR A 154 -1.50 13.40 4.29
CA TYR A 154 -2.89 13.41 4.71
C TYR A 154 -3.25 12.08 5.36
N LEU A 155 -4.23 12.12 6.26
CA LEU A 155 -4.93 10.93 6.71
C LEU A 155 -6.23 10.82 5.93
N GLY A 156 -6.37 9.79 5.10
CA GLY A 156 -7.60 9.48 4.39
C GLY A 156 -8.50 8.55 5.19
N LEU A 157 -9.80 8.74 5.06
CA LEU A 157 -10.87 7.90 5.60
C LEU A 157 -11.62 7.24 4.45
N PHE A 158 -11.83 5.92 4.55
CA PHE A 158 -12.35 5.11 3.47
C PHE A 158 -13.47 4.19 3.94
N LEU A 159 -14.45 3.95 3.06
CA LEU A 159 -15.53 3.01 3.24
C LEU A 159 -15.40 1.87 2.23
N GLN A 160 -15.26 0.65 2.72
CA GLN A 160 -15.36 -0.55 1.92
C GLN A 160 -16.78 -1.13 2.02
N ASP A 161 -17.45 -1.28 0.87
CA ASP A 161 -18.69 -2.05 0.75
C ASP A 161 -18.33 -3.48 0.34
N THR A 162 -18.37 -4.41 1.30
CA THR A 162 -17.97 -5.81 1.07
C THR A 162 -18.95 -6.59 0.20
N GLN A 163 -20.18 -6.09 -0.01
CA GLN A 163 -21.14 -6.72 -0.92
C GLN A 163 -20.86 -6.31 -2.35
N LYS A 164 -20.53 -5.04 -2.56
CA LYS A 164 -20.29 -4.48 -3.89
C LYS A 164 -18.83 -4.59 -4.33
N ASN A 165 -17.93 -5.00 -3.43
CA ASN A 165 -16.50 -5.08 -3.73
C ASN A 165 -15.93 -3.72 -4.19
N THR A 166 -16.37 -2.65 -3.50
CA THR A 166 -15.98 -1.26 -3.82
C THR A 166 -15.39 -0.58 -2.59
N ILE A 167 -14.52 0.40 -2.83
CA ILE A 167 -13.95 1.26 -1.80
C ILE A 167 -14.15 2.71 -2.22
N LYS A 168 -14.60 3.54 -1.28
CA LYS A 168 -14.81 4.97 -1.48
C LYS A 168 -13.96 5.78 -0.52
N HIS A 169 -13.27 6.78 -1.03
CA HIS A 169 -12.70 7.84 -0.19
C HIS A 169 -13.83 8.72 0.35
N ILE A 170 -13.90 8.86 1.67
CA ILE A 170 -14.98 9.60 2.36
C ILE A 170 -14.52 11.00 2.73
N ASP A 171 -13.33 11.10 3.33
CA ASP A 171 -12.80 12.33 3.90
C ASP A 171 -11.28 12.26 4.05
N SER A 172 -10.62 13.41 4.19
CA SER A 172 -9.18 13.49 4.43
C SER A 172 -8.81 14.70 5.28
N THR A 173 -7.83 14.57 6.16
CA THR A 173 -7.26 15.69 6.91
C THR A 173 -5.76 15.81 6.68
N PHE A 174 -5.25 17.04 6.63
CA PHE A 174 -3.81 17.30 6.53
C PHE A 174 -3.10 16.88 7.83
N ILE A 175 -1.93 16.26 7.69
CA ILE A 175 -1.05 15.85 8.80
C ILE A 175 0.16 16.77 8.87
N GLY A 176 0.85 16.99 7.73
CA GLY A 176 2.07 17.79 7.68
C GLY A 176 2.82 17.71 6.36
N ASP A 177 3.80 18.59 6.18
CA ASP A 177 4.71 18.60 5.02
C ASP A 177 6.00 17.85 5.36
N ARG A 178 6.46 16.97 4.45
CA ARG A 178 7.71 16.18 4.57
C ARG A 178 7.88 15.49 5.92
N ILE A 179 6.82 14.85 6.40
CA ILE A 179 6.85 14.09 7.65
C ILE A 179 7.29 12.65 7.42
N LYS A 180 7.68 11.98 8.51
CA LYS A 180 7.80 10.53 8.59
C LYS A 180 6.81 10.01 9.62
N ILE A 181 5.84 9.23 9.19
CA ILE A 181 4.85 8.59 10.07
C ILE A 181 5.54 7.44 10.83
N ILE A 182 5.41 7.45 12.15
CA ILE A 182 5.93 6.43 13.07
C ILE A 182 4.85 5.39 13.36
N SER A 183 3.66 5.84 13.73
CA SER A 183 2.54 4.97 14.05
C SER A 183 1.20 5.63 13.74
N ILE A 184 0.21 4.78 13.49
CA ILE A 184 -1.19 5.15 13.34
C ILE A 184 -2.01 4.12 14.10
N GLU A 185 -2.68 4.56 15.16
CA GLU A 185 -3.37 3.68 16.07
C GLU A 185 -4.82 4.16 16.27
N PRO A 186 -5.82 3.46 15.72
CA PRO A 186 -7.21 3.70 16.08
C PRO A 186 -7.42 3.31 17.53
N ASN A 187 -8.24 4.07 18.25
CA ASN A 187 -8.62 3.68 19.59
C ASN A 187 -9.58 2.49 19.56
N ASN A 188 -9.68 1.78 20.69
CA ASN A 188 -10.54 0.60 20.81
C ASN A 188 -12.04 0.90 20.63
N GLN A 189 -12.45 2.17 20.70
CA GLN A 189 -13.84 2.61 20.56
C GLN A 189 -14.18 3.10 19.14
N GLY A 190 -13.20 3.12 18.22
CA GLY A 190 -13.37 3.64 16.85
C GLY A 190 -13.58 5.15 16.74
N ARG A 191 -13.41 5.92 17.82
CA ARG A 191 -13.74 7.35 17.92
C ARG A 191 -12.61 8.30 17.53
N PHE A 192 -11.36 7.87 17.63
CA PHE A 192 -10.21 8.70 17.21
C PHE A 192 -9.05 7.83 16.74
N ILE A 193 -8.18 8.41 15.92
CA ILE A 193 -6.91 7.84 15.48
C ILE A 193 -5.78 8.73 16.01
N ALA A 194 -4.85 8.10 16.70
CA ALA A 194 -3.59 8.73 17.10
C ALA A 194 -2.53 8.49 16.02
N ILE A 195 -1.92 9.57 15.54
CA ILE A 195 -0.79 9.56 14.61
C ILE A 195 0.43 10.08 15.36
N ASN A 196 1.51 9.30 15.38
CA ASN A 196 2.82 9.80 15.78
C ASN A 196 3.67 9.98 14.53
N TYR A 197 4.27 11.15 14.35
CA TYR A 197 5.15 11.43 13.22
C TYR A 197 6.34 12.28 13.64
N THR A 198 7.36 12.35 12.80
CA THR A 198 8.45 13.31 12.94
C THR A 198 8.48 14.20 11.72
N GLU A 199 8.66 15.50 11.89
CA GLU A 199 9.02 16.38 10.79
C GLU A 199 10.45 16.05 10.34
N ARG A 200 10.67 15.95 9.03
CA ARG A 200 12.03 15.79 8.52
C ARG A 200 12.73 17.14 8.65
N ALA A 201 13.73 17.24 9.53
CA ALA A 201 14.54 18.43 9.64
C ALA A 201 15.10 18.81 8.26
N THR A 202 14.76 20.00 7.78
CA THR A 202 15.45 20.65 6.67
C THR A 202 16.87 20.95 7.13
N ASP A 203 17.79 20.10 6.68
CA ASP A 203 19.25 20.20 6.75
C ASP A 203 19.91 20.52 8.10
N SER A 204 20.78 19.59 8.50
CA SER A 204 21.91 19.77 9.42
C SER A 204 21.58 20.07 10.88
N GLU A 205 21.39 19.02 11.68
CA GLU A 205 22.22 18.68 12.85
C GLU A 205 21.54 17.55 13.64
N THR A 206 22.38 16.66 14.18
CA THR A 206 22.04 15.47 14.96
C THR A 206 21.29 15.83 16.26
N LYS A 207 20.02 16.17 16.16
CA LYS A 207 19.06 16.07 17.26
C LYS A 207 18.08 14.96 16.91
N GLN A 208 17.92 14.00 17.83
CA GLN A 208 16.88 12.97 17.74
C GLN A 208 15.57 13.66 17.36
N ALA A 209 15.02 13.31 16.20
CA ALA A 209 13.79 13.91 15.72
C ALA A 209 12.69 13.64 16.76
N THR A 210 12.18 14.69 17.39
CA THR A 210 11.12 14.57 18.40
C THR A 210 9.86 14.09 17.71
N ALA A 211 9.29 12.98 18.19
CA ALA A 211 7.99 12.52 17.72
C ALA A 211 6.92 13.53 18.16
N LEU A 212 6.16 14.03 17.20
CA LEU A 212 5.02 14.92 17.39
C LEU A 212 3.74 14.07 17.38
N PRO A 213 2.98 14.06 18.48
CA PRO A 213 1.68 13.39 18.51
C PRO A 213 0.62 14.28 17.87
N LEU A 214 -0.16 13.72 16.96
CA LEU A 214 -1.40 14.29 16.43
C LEU A 214 -2.53 13.31 16.69
N THR A 215 -3.58 13.76 17.38
CA THR A 215 -4.81 12.98 17.53
C THR A 215 -5.87 13.57 16.62
N VAL A 216 -6.47 12.72 15.79
CA VAL A 216 -7.56 13.09 14.89
C VAL A 216 -8.82 12.36 15.35
N GLU A 217 -9.88 13.09 15.67
CA GLU A 217 -11.16 12.50 16.08
C GLU A 217 -12.05 12.21 14.86
N PHE A 218 -12.89 11.18 14.97
CA PHE A 218 -13.93 10.84 14.01
C PHE A 218 -15.29 11.24 14.55
N SER A 219 -16.08 11.89 13.70
CA SER A 219 -17.53 11.97 13.87
C SER A 219 -18.18 10.75 13.24
N LEU A 220 -18.35 9.69 14.04
CA LEU A 220 -19.08 8.48 13.62
C LEU A 220 -20.60 8.68 13.54
N ASN A 221 -21.12 9.76 14.14
CA ASN A 221 -22.56 10.02 14.23
C ASN A 221 -23.13 10.79 13.02
N THR A 222 -22.29 11.11 12.03
CA THR A 222 -22.72 11.78 10.79
C THR A 222 -22.79 10.79 9.65
N GLU A 223 -23.77 10.95 8.76
CA GLU A 223 -23.79 10.28 7.46
C GLU A 223 -23.49 11.34 6.37
N PRO A 224 -22.33 11.27 5.67
CA PRO A 224 -21.25 10.29 5.84
C PRO A 224 -20.38 10.55 7.08
N VAL A 225 -19.68 9.50 7.55
CA VAL A 225 -18.67 9.60 8.61
C VAL A 225 -17.57 10.56 8.15
N SER A 226 -17.16 11.48 9.01
CA SER A 226 -16.13 12.48 8.67
C SER A 226 -15.16 12.69 9.83
N PHE A 227 -14.01 13.29 9.55
CA PHE A 227 -13.14 13.79 10.60
C PHE A 227 -13.78 14.95 11.37
N SER A 228 -13.39 15.12 12.63
CA SER A 228 -13.82 16.22 13.49
C SER A 228 -12.66 16.76 14.34
N PRO A 229 -12.52 18.09 14.50
CA PRO A 229 -13.22 19.14 13.75
C PRO A 229 -12.78 19.16 12.29
N LYS A 230 -13.64 19.66 11.38
CA LYS A 230 -13.19 19.99 10.02
C LYS A 230 -12.06 21.03 10.14
N PRO A 231 -10.84 20.74 9.66
CA PRO A 231 -9.79 21.75 9.67
C PRO A 231 -10.28 22.98 8.89
N LYS A 232 -10.04 24.16 9.46
CA LYS A 232 -10.37 25.44 8.83
C LYS A 232 -9.49 25.70 7.62
#